data_AF-A0A229UJU9-F1
#
_entry.id   AF-A0A229UJU9-F1
#
_cell.length_a   1.000
_cell.length_b   1.000
_cell.length_c   1.000
_cell.angle_alpha   90.00
_cell.angle_beta   90.00
_cell.angle_gamma   90.00
#
_symmetry.space_group_name_H-M   'P 1'
#
loop_
_entity.id
_entity.type
_entity.pdbx_description
1 polymer ?
#
loop_
_entity_poly.entity_id
_entity_poly.type
_entity_poly.pdbx_seq_one_letter_code
_entity_poly.pdbx_strand_id
1 'polypeptide(L)'
;NWAKGAIENLVAAGVIKGYDDGTFKPDKTITREEMVVMLSRIVNLNDLAKDTTKGNFNDLNGSYAAGDIKAVAQAGIVSGKGDGRFEPKSNATRAEALQIILNVLELNPQLKTLLDSLS
;
A
#
# COMPACT_ATOMS: atom_id res chain seq x y z
N ASN A 1 -5.39 -14.36 -19.65
CA ASN A 1 -5.63 -13.14 -18.86
C ASN A 1 -4.31 -12.37 -18.83
N TRP A 2 -4.30 -11.11 -19.27
CA TRP A 2 -3.10 -10.26 -19.41
C TRP A 2 -2.29 -10.14 -18.11
N ALA A 3 -2.96 -10.22 -16.95
CA ALA A 3 -2.33 -10.14 -15.63
C ALA A 3 -1.82 -11.50 -15.10
N LYS A 4 -2.16 -12.63 -15.74
CA LYS A 4 -1.93 -13.98 -15.18
C LYS A 4 -0.47 -14.21 -14.80
N GLY A 5 0.46 -13.95 -15.72
CA GLY A 5 1.89 -14.17 -15.47
C GLY A 5 2.44 -13.27 -14.35
N ALA A 6 2.01 -12.01 -14.30
CA ALA A 6 2.39 -11.09 -13.23
C ALA A 6 1.85 -11.55 -11.87
N ILE A 7 0.59 -12.01 -11.83
CA ILE A 7 -0.04 -12.55 -10.63
C ILE A 7 0.71 -13.78 -10.13
N GLU A 8 1.01 -14.74 -11.00
CA GLU A 8 1.75 -15.96 -10.65
C GLU A 8 3.13 -15.65 -10.06
N ASN A 9 3.87 -14.73 -10.69
CA ASN A 9 5.19 -14.31 -10.20
C ASN A 9 5.11 -13.63 -8.83
N LEU A 10 4.14 -12.74 -8.62
CA LEU A 10 3.98 -12.02 -7.36
C LEU A 10 3.44 -12.91 -6.23
N VAL A 11 2.63 -13.93 -6.56
CA VAL A 11 2.23 -14.97 -5.59
C VAL A 11 3.45 -15.81 -5.20
N ALA A 12 4.24 -16.26 -6.17
CA ALA A 12 5.45 -17.04 -5.92
C ALA A 12 6.49 -16.27 -5.09
N ALA A 13 6.57 -14.95 -5.28
CA ALA A 13 7.40 -14.05 -4.49
C ALA A 13 6.82 -13.71 -3.10
N GLY A 14 5.62 -14.19 -2.75
CA GLY A 14 4.95 -13.91 -1.49
C GLY A 14 4.41 -12.47 -1.36
N VAL A 15 4.44 -11.69 -2.44
CA VAL A 15 4.01 -10.29 -2.45
C VAL A 15 2.49 -10.18 -2.36
N ILE A 16 1.77 -10.99 -3.14
CA ILE A 16 0.30 -11.01 -3.13
C ILE A 16 -0.19 -12.40 -2.74
N LYS A 17 -1.35 -12.46 -2.07
CA LYS A 17 -2.02 -13.72 -1.71
C LYS A 17 -3.44 -13.66 -2.27
N GLY A 18 -3.94 -14.79 -2.80
CA GLY A 18 -5.36 -14.95 -3.11
C GLY A 18 -6.23 -15.06 -1.84
N TYR A 19 -7.53 -15.20 -2.07
CA TYR A 19 -8.51 -15.47 -1.03
C TYR A 19 -8.37 -16.91 -0.50
N ASP A 20 -8.88 -17.16 0.71
CA ASP A 20 -8.81 -18.49 1.33
C ASP A 20 -9.62 -19.56 0.58
N ASP A 21 -10.52 -19.13 -0.33
CA ASP A 21 -11.23 -19.99 -1.28
C ASP A 21 -10.36 -20.46 -2.48
N GLY A 22 -9.07 -20.09 -2.49
CA GLY A 22 -8.11 -20.47 -3.53
C GLY A 22 -8.17 -19.60 -4.79
N THR A 23 -9.00 -18.55 -4.81
CA THR A 23 -9.14 -17.67 -5.97
C THR A 23 -8.38 -16.35 -5.79
N PHE A 24 -7.91 -15.75 -6.90
CA PHE A 24 -7.27 -14.43 -6.86
C PHE A 24 -8.24 -13.27 -7.12
N LYS A 25 -9.29 -13.48 -7.93
CA LYS A 25 -10.31 -12.48 -8.31
C LYS A 25 -9.71 -11.19 -8.90
N PRO A 26 -9.01 -11.25 -10.06
CA PRO A 26 -8.23 -10.15 -10.61
C PRO A 26 -9.04 -8.88 -10.96
N ASP A 27 -10.35 -9.01 -11.18
CA ASP A 27 -11.24 -7.89 -11.52
C ASP A 27 -11.96 -7.29 -10.29
N LYS A 28 -11.70 -7.85 -9.09
CA LYS A 28 -12.32 -7.36 -7.85
C LYS A 28 -11.61 -6.09 -7.39
N THR A 29 -12.39 -5.10 -6.97
CA THR A 29 -11.84 -3.91 -6.32
C THR A 29 -11.25 -4.27 -4.96
N ILE A 30 -10.11 -3.68 -4.64
CA ILE A 30 -9.45 -3.85 -3.34
C ILE A 30 -9.78 -2.69 -2.40
N THR A 31 -9.81 -3.00 -1.12
CA THR A 31 -9.88 -2.04 -0.02
C THR A 31 -8.53 -1.35 0.21
N ARG A 32 -8.56 -0.22 0.94
CA ARG A 32 -7.34 0.51 1.31
C ARG A 32 -6.41 -0.32 2.20
N GLU A 33 -6.94 -1.15 3.09
CA GLU A 33 -6.12 -2.07 3.90
C GLU A 33 -5.49 -3.20 3.07
N GLU A 34 -6.21 -3.77 2.09
CA GLU A 34 -5.65 -4.78 1.17
C GLU A 34 -4.50 -4.18 0.34
N MET A 35 -4.66 -2.94 -0.14
CA MET A 35 -3.60 -2.22 -0.84
C MET A 35 -2.36 -2.01 0.04
N VAL A 36 -2.53 -1.61 1.30
CA VAL A 36 -1.42 -1.45 2.25
C VAL A 36 -0.67 -2.76 2.47
N VAL A 37 -1.39 -3.87 2.62
CA VAL A 37 -0.78 -5.19 2.86
C VAL A 37 0.04 -5.66 1.66
N MET A 38 -0.41 -5.38 0.43
CA MET A 38 0.40 -5.67 -0.75
C MET A 38 1.69 -4.84 -0.75
N LEU A 39 1.60 -3.57 -0.36
CA LEU A 39 2.75 -2.65 -0.35
C LEU A 39 3.75 -2.95 0.75
N SER A 40 3.28 -3.30 1.96
CA SER A 40 4.13 -3.65 3.09
C SER A 40 5.01 -4.88 2.81
N ARG A 41 4.62 -5.71 1.83
CA ARG A 41 5.39 -6.88 1.38
C ARG A 41 6.39 -6.57 0.26
N ILE A 42 6.20 -5.46 -0.46
CA ILE A 42 7.12 -5.01 -1.52
C ILE A 42 8.23 -4.16 -0.91
N VAL A 43 7.90 -3.36 0.10
CA VAL A 43 8.80 -2.36 0.67
C VAL A 43 9.46 -2.91 1.92
N ASN A 44 10.80 -2.85 1.98
CA ASN A 44 11.52 -3.09 3.24
C ASN A 44 11.40 -1.86 4.16
N LEU A 45 10.35 -1.82 4.99
CA LEU A 45 10.09 -0.72 5.91
C LEU A 45 11.17 -0.52 7.00
N ASN A 46 12.11 -1.46 7.16
CA ASN A 46 13.18 -1.35 8.14
C ASN A 46 14.26 -0.35 7.70
N ASP A 47 14.42 -0.14 6.40
CA ASP A 47 15.45 0.75 5.85
C ASP A 47 14.96 2.20 5.71
N LEU A 48 13.69 2.45 6.04
CA LEU A 48 13.05 3.76 5.88
C LEU A 48 13.05 4.54 7.19
N ALA A 49 13.30 5.84 7.08
CA ALA A 49 13.07 6.77 8.18
C ALA A 49 11.59 6.78 8.56
N LYS A 50 11.31 6.67 9.86
CA LYS A 50 9.95 6.63 10.40
C LYS A 50 9.65 7.89 11.20
N ASP A 51 8.59 8.58 10.82
CA ASP A 51 8.00 9.66 11.59
C ASP A 51 6.90 9.10 12.50
N THR A 52 7.22 8.90 13.78
CA THR A 52 6.30 8.30 14.76
C THR A 52 5.10 9.18 15.09
N THR A 53 5.07 10.44 14.66
CA THR A 53 3.90 11.32 14.81
C THR A 53 2.78 10.98 13.82
N LYS A 54 3.11 10.26 12.72
CA LYS A 54 2.16 9.78 11.72
C LYS A 54 1.59 8.40 12.08
N GLY A 55 0.52 8.03 11.38
CA GLY A 55 -0.13 6.72 11.51
C GLY A 55 -1.05 6.56 12.73
N ASN A 56 -1.32 7.65 13.45
CA ASN A 56 -2.22 7.67 14.60
C ASN A 56 -3.67 7.89 14.11
N PHE A 57 -4.29 6.82 13.62
CA PHE A 57 -5.67 6.86 13.11
C PHE A 57 -6.67 6.30 14.15
N ASN A 58 -7.85 6.91 14.24
CA ASN A 58 -8.89 6.58 15.22
C ASN A 58 -9.85 5.46 14.76
N ASP A 59 -9.72 4.99 13.51
CA ASP A 59 -10.61 4.02 12.87
C ASP A 59 -9.92 2.71 12.45
N LEU A 60 -8.77 2.39 13.07
CA LEU A 60 -8.06 1.13 12.78
C LEU A 60 -8.63 -0.09 13.52
N ASN A 61 -9.54 0.11 14.48
CA ASN A 61 -10.16 -1.00 15.19
C ASN A 61 -10.95 -1.88 14.20
N GLY A 62 -10.69 -3.19 14.18
CA GLY A 62 -11.27 -4.14 13.22
C GLY A 62 -10.54 -4.24 11.87
N SER A 63 -9.45 -3.49 11.65
CA SER A 63 -8.53 -3.75 10.54
C SER A 63 -7.48 -4.79 10.93
N TYR A 64 -7.36 -5.85 10.13
CA TYR A 64 -6.28 -6.82 10.31
C TYR A 64 -4.91 -6.26 9.91
N ALA A 65 -4.90 -5.15 9.16
CA ALA A 65 -3.70 -4.48 8.69
C ALA A 65 -3.32 -3.26 9.57
N ALA A 66 -3.91 -3.10 10.76
CA ALA A 66 -3.68 -1.90 11.59
C ALA A 66 -2.19 -1.60 11.84
N GLY A 67 -1.39 -2.64 12.11
CA GLY A 67 0.06 -2.51 12.29
C GLY A 67 0.77 -2.05 11.02
N ASP A 68 0.45 -2.68 9.88
CA ASP A 68 1.03 -2.32 8.59
C ASP A 68 0.65 -0.89 8.19
N ILE A 69 -0.62 -0.50 8.33
CA ILE A 69 -1.14 0.85 8.07
C ILE A 69 -0.35 1.88 8.85
N LYS A 70 -0.10 1.63 10.14
CA LYS A 70 0.71 2.53 10.96
C LYS A 70 2.14 2.61 10.44
N ALA A 71 2.77 1.47 10.16
CA ALA A 71 4.16 1.43 9.72
C ALA A 71 4.37 2.13 8.36
N VAL A 72 3.49 1.90 7.38
CA VAL A 72 3.59 2.55 6.07
C VAL A 72 3.24 4.05 6.13
N ALA A 73 2.37 4.47 7.05
CA ALA A 73 2.07 5.88 7.27
C ALA A 73 3.26 6.61 7.92
N GLN A 74 3.94 5.97 8.87
CA GLN A 74 5.16 6.49 9.48
C GLN A 74 6.31 6.61 8.48
N ALA A 75 6.37 5.71 7.49
CA ALA A 75 7.29 5.79 6.36
C ALA A 75 6.89 6.82 5.29
N GLY A 76 5.76 7.53 5.46
CA GLY A 76 5.28 8.53 4.51
C GLY A 76 4.65 7.98 3.23
N ILE A 77 4.45 6.65 3.15
CA ILE A 77 3.95 5.98 1.94
C ILE A 77 2.44 6.19 1.78
N VAL A 78 1.70 6.23 2.90
CA VAL A 78 0.25 6.45 2.89
C VAL A 78 -0.16 7.56 3.86
N SER A 79 -1.29 8.18 3.54
CA SER A 79 -1.93 9.21 4.36
C SER A 79 -3.38 8.84 4.63
N GLY A 80 -3.90 9.34 5.75
CA GLY A 80 -5.34 9.29 6.06
C GLY A 80 -6.15 10.23 5.17
N LYS A 81 -7.48 10.18 5.30
CA LYS A 81 -8.42 10.99 4.51
C LYS A 81 -8.89 12.27 5.22
N GLY A 82 -8.34 12.58 6.38
CA GLY A 82 -8.80 13.68 7.24
C GLY A 82 -9.40 13.15 8.54
N ASP A 83 -9.67 14.05 9.49
CA ASP A 83 -10.34 13.74 10.78
C ASP A 83 -9.72 12.61 11.61
N GLY A 84 -8.42 12.37 11.42
CA GLY A 84 -7.71 11.27 12.06
C GLY A 84 -8.10 9.89 11.53
N ARG A 85 -8.68 9.77 10.33
CA ARG A 85 -9.18 8.51 9.76
C ARG A 85 -8.32 7.99 8.61
N PHE A 86 -8.17 6.67 8.53
CA PHE A 86 -7.56 5.97 7.40
C PHE A 86 -8.57 5.36 6.44
N GLU A 87 -9.73 4.94 6.95
CA GLU A 87 -10.77 4.19 6.25
C GLU A 87 -10.29 2.84 5.66
N PRO A 88 -9.88 1.87 6.50
CA PRO A 88 -9.25 0.63 6.03
C PRO A 88 -10.15 -0.20 5.11
N LYS A 89 -11.47 -0.23 5.36
CA LYS A 89 -12.43 -1.04 4.60
C LYS A 89 -12.99 -0.35 3.35
N SER A 90 -12.73 0.95 3.17
CA SER A 90 -13.18 1.69 1.99
C SER A 90 -12.36 1.31 0.77
N ASN A 91 -12.96 1.38 -0.42
CA ASN A 91 -12.22 1.28 -1.67
C ASN A 91 -11.29 2.49 -1.86
N ALA A 92 -10.16 2.26 -2.52
CA ALA A 92 -9.27 3.36 -2.93
C ALA A 92 -9.72 3.97 -4.26
N THR A 93 -9.56 5.29 -4.41
CA THR A 93 -9.74 5.95 -5.71
C THR A 93 -8.51 5.74 -6.60
N ARG A 94 -8.64 5.97 -7.92
CA ARG A 94 -7.50 5.93 -8.85
C ARG A 94 -6.39 6.93 -8.47
N ALA A 95 -6.78 8.11 -7.98
CA ALA A 95 -5.82 9.12 -7.53
C ALA A 95 -5.09 8.68 -6.25
N GLU A 96 -5.80 8.05 -5.31
CA GLU A 96 -5.18 7.48 -4.10
C GLU A 96 -4.20 6.36 -4.45
N ALA A 97 -4.57 5.46 -5.36
CA ALA A 97 -3.68 4.41 -5.83
C ALA A 97 -2.42 5.00 -6.51
N LEU A 98 -2.59 6.01 -7.36
CA LEU A 98 -1.47 6.66 -8.04
C LEU A 98 -0.54 7.37 -7.04
N GLN A 99 -1.09 8.10 -6.07
CA GLN A 99 -0.29 8.78 -5.04
C GLN A 99 0.58 7.79 -4.29
N ILE A 100 0.01 6.64 -3.92
CA ILE A 100 0.74 5.62 -3.18
C ILE A 100 1.83 4.98 -4.05
N ILE A 101 1.56 4.74 -5.33
CA ILE A 101 2.58 4.26 -6.27
C ILE A 101 3.72 5.27 -6.37
N LEU A 102 3.43 6.57 -6.52
CA LEU A 102 4.45 7.62 -6.57
C LEU A 102 5.30 7.63 -5.30
N ASN A 103 4.67 7.61 -4.12
CA ASN A 103 5.38 7.59 -2.85
C ASN A 103 6.33 6.39 -2.73
N VAL A 104 5.95 5.22 -3.26
CA VAL A 104 6.82 4.03 -3.27
C VAL A 104 7.97 4.17 -4.26
N LEU A 105 7.73 4.74 -5.44
CA LEU A 105 8.78 4.97 -6.44
C LEU A 105 9.82 5.98 -5.93
N GLU A 106 9.39 7.01 -5.18
CA GLU A 106 10.28 7.99 -4.55
C GLU A 106 11.21 7.39 -3.48
N LEU A 107 10.93 6.18 -2.99
CA LEU A 107 11.86 5.46 -2.10
C LEU A 107 13.15 5.06 -2.81
N ASN A 108 13.13 4.95 -4.14
CA ASN A 108 14.32 4.74 -4.94
C ASN A 108 14.91 6.10 -5.35
N PRO A 109 16.15 6.44 -4.97
CA PRO A 109 16.73 7.76 -5.26
C PRO A 109 16.76 8.12 -6.75
N GLN A 110 17.02 7.15 -7.63
CA GLN A 110 17.07 7.41 -9.08
C GLN A 110 15.68 7.72 -9.64
N LEU A 111 14.67 6.97 -9.23
CA LEU A 111 13.28 7.22 -9.62
C LEU A 111 12.77 8.54 -9.02
N LYS A 112 13.16 8.88 -7.80
CA LYS A 112 12.85 10.17 -7.20
C LYS A 112 13.41 11.32 -8.05
N THR A 113 14.70 11.26 -8.42
CA THR A 113 15.30 12.29 -9.29
C THR A 113 14.58 12.40 -10.63
N LEU A 114 14.16 11.27 -11.21
CA LEU A 114 13.36 11.28 -12.43
C LEU A 114 12.00 11.97 -12.21
N LEU A 115 11.29 11.64 -11.13
CA LEU A 115 9.98 12.24 -10.82
C LEU A 115 10.09 13.75 -10.55
N ASP A 116 11.10 14.18 -9.79
CA ASP A 116 11.39 15.59 -9.51
C ASP A 116 11.68 16.39 -10.80
N SER A 117 12.12 15.74 -11.88
CA SER A 117 12.37 16.40 -13.18
C SER A 117 11.12 16.62 -14.03
N LEU A 118 9.99 16.00 -13.66
CA LEU A 118 8.71 16.12 -14.37
C LEU A 118 7.82 17.26 -13.84
N SER A 119 8.14 17.79 -12.67
CA SER A 119 7.46 18.92 -12.02
C SER A 119 8.07 20.26 -12.42
#